data_AF-A0ABC9WIY7-F1
#
_entry.id   AF-A0ABC9WIY7-F1
#
_cell.length_a   1.000
_cell.length_b   1.000
_cell.length_c   1.000
_cell.angle_alpha   90.00
_cell.angle_beta   90.00
_cell.angle_gamma   90.00
#
_symmetry.space_group_name_H-M   'P 1'
#
loop_
_entity.id
_entity.type
_entity.pdbx_description
1 polymer ?
#
loop_
_entity_poly.entity_id
_entity_poly.type
_entity_poly.pdbx_seq_one_letter_code
_entity_poly.pdbx_strand_id
1 'polypeptide(L)'
;MPLPPRSVLPALLRRLRLIACPLAAPLRSRSAPAVTPMDGPQAEALLAPLRQAVRLQGELVRKLKEEKAPQVDVDKAVAELKARKRVLEAKELALQPKDDIVDRVKMEDTLKRRFFYDQAFSIYGGVSGLYDFGPVGCALKNNIIQAWRQHFIQEEQILEIDCTMLTPEPVLKTSGHVDKFADFMVKDVKNGECFRADHLLKGLVMFQAHLKKLMSDKKCTAEKKAEMENVLTQLDNYGQQELADLFVNYNVKSPITGNDLSPPVSFNLMFKTSIGPGGNMPGYLRPETAQGIFLNFKRLLEFNQGKLPFAAAQIGNSFRNEISPRSGLIRVREFTMAEIEHFVDPSEKNHPKFQNVADLNILLYSSKAQVSGQSAHVMRLGDAVQQGVINNSILGYYIGRIYLFLTKVGVSPEKLRFRQHMENEMAHYACDCWDAESKTSTVNIVQFEANKGAIGKAYKKDAKVVMEYLSICDECYITEMEQLLNEKG
;
A
#
# COMPACT_ATOMS: atom_id res chain seq x y z
N MET A 1 32.22 -46.19 1.77
CA MET A 1 32.34 -44.79 2.24
C MET A 1 31.20 -43.98 1.64
N PRO A 2 30.22 -43.55 2.46
CA PRO A 2 29.09 -42.75 2.00
C PRO A 2 29.51 -41.29 1.78
N LEU A 3 29.05 -40.71 0.67
CA LEU A 3 29.23 -39.31 0.29
C LEU A 3 28.46 -38.38 1.24
N PRO A 4 28.98 -37.19 1.60
CA PRO A 4 28.29 -36.27 2.49
C PRO A 4 27.12 -35.57 1.76
N PRO A 5 26.10 -35.10 2.52
CA PRO A 5 24.90 -34.50 1.95
C PRO A 5 25.18 -33.13 1.33
N ARG A 6 24.56 -32.86 0.17
CA ARG A 6 24.56 -31.56 -0.50
C ARG A 6 23.95 -30.50 0.43
N SER A 7 24.77 -29.56 0.86
CA SER A 7 24.33 -28.34 1.54
C SER A 7 23.53 -27.47 0.56
N VAL A 8 22.29 -27.19 0.93
CA VAL A 8 21.44 -26.18 0.29
C VAL A 8 22.00 -24.82 0.67
N LEU A 9 22.60 -24.10 -0.28
CA LEU A 9 22.99 -22.69 -0.11
C LEU A 9 21.72 -21.83 -0.05
N PRO A 10 21.44 -21.10 1.04
CA PRO A 10 20.37 -20.11 1.05
C PRO A 10 20.87 -18.84 0.36
N ALA A 11 20.46 -18.62 -0.89
CA ALA A 11 20.58 -17.33 -1.53
C ALA A 11 19.65 -16.33 -0.82
N LEU A 12 20.24 -15.42 -0.04
CA LEU A 12 19.54 -14.34 0.66
C LEU A 12 19.05 -13.31 -0.36
N LEU A 13 17.76 -13.40 -0.70
CA LEU A 13 17.05 -12.54 -1.63
C LEU A 13 16.59 -11.26 -0.92
N ARG A 14 16.92 -10.09 -1.46
CA ARG A 14 16.44 -8.79 -0.95
C ARG A 14 15.76 -8.04 -2.06
N ARG A 15 14.48 -7.76 -1.85
CA ARG A 15 13.62 -7.06 -2.80
C ARG A 15 13.13 -5.79 -2.14
N LEU A 16 13.39 -4.63 -2.75
CA LEU A 16 12.68 -3.40 -2.44
C LEU A 16 11.51 -3.28 -3.43
N ARG A 17 10.28 -3.16 -2.93
CA ARG A 17 9.10 -2.85 -3.76
C ARG A 17 8.67 -1.40 -3.46
N LEU A 18 8.28 -0.65 -4.49
CA LEU A 18 7.41 0.50 -4.28
C LEU A 18 5.99 -0.03 -4.06
N ILE A 19 5.42 0.18 -2.87
CA ILE A 19 4.02 -0.13 -2.56
C ILE A 19 3.37 1.17 -2.06
N ALA A 20 2.28 1.60 -2.70
CA ALA A 20 1.43 2.63 -2.15
C ALA A 20 0.56 2.01 -1.04
N CYS A 21 0.82 2.37 0.22
CA CYS A 21 0.09 1.88 1.39
C CYS A 21 -0.63 3.04 2.13
N PRO A 22 -1.84 2.85 2.68
CA PRO A 22 -2.70 3.93 3.15
C PRO A 22 -2.32 4.46 4.54
N LEU A 23 -2.45 5.78 4.72
CA LEU A 23 -2.48 6.46 6.03
C LEU A 23 -3.94 6.60 6.49
N ALA A 24 -4.33 5.96 7.59
CA ALA A 24 -5.68 6.10 8.14
C ALA A 24 -5.93 7.52 8.68
N ALA A 25 -7.08 8.13 8.35
CA ALA A 25 -7.57 9.37 8.94
C ALA A 25 -9.01 9.19 9.47
N PRO A 26 -9.35 9.66 10.68
CA PRO A 26 -10.69 9.54 11.25
C PRO A 26 -11.67 10.65 10.80
N LEU A 27 -12.95 10.29 10.70
CA LEU A 27 -14.10 11.13 10.33
C LEU A 27 -14.32 12.35 11.26
N ARG A 28 -14.57 13.53 10.65
CA ARG A 28 -14.96 14.80 11.30
C ARG A 28 -16.37 14.74 11.92
N SER A 29 -16.53 15.34 13.11
CA SER A 29 -17.80 15.83 13.68
C SER A 29 -17.88 17.36 13.57
N ARG A 30 -19.11 17.91 13.57
CA ARG A 30 -19.45 19.31 13.27
C ARG A 30 -18.78 20.37 14.18
N SER A 31 -18.39 21.46 13.52
CA SER A 31 -18.23 22.87 13.95
C SER A 31 -17.59 23.18 15.31
N ALA A 32 -16.32 23.60 15.26
CA ALA A 32 -15.69 24.52 16.21
C ALA A 32 -15.16 25.75 15.43
N PRO A 33 -15.08 26.95 16.04
CA PRO A 33 -14.86 28.20 15.31
C PRO A 33 -13.47 28.25 14.68
N ALA A 34 -13.36 29.00 13.59
CA ALA A 34 -12.16 29.13 12.77
C ALA A 34 -10.95 29.57 13.62
N VAL A 35 -9.95 28.70 13.74
CA VAL A 35 -8.61 29.06 14.24
C VAL A 35 -7.72 29.26 13.01
N THR A 36 -7.07 30.42 12.95
CA THR A 36 -6.08 30.79 11.94
C THR A 36 -4.93 29.77 11.90
N PRO A 37 -4.31 29.51 10.73
CA PRO A 37 -3.14 28.64 10.65
C PRO A 37 -2.04 29.21 11.54
N MET A 38 -1.48 28.40 12.44
CA MET A 38 -0.39 28.81 13.34
C MET A 38 0.94 28.24 12.83
N ASP A 39 1.99 29.07 12.84
CA ASP A 39 3.33 28.76 12.34
C ASP A 39 3.98 27.56 13.06
N GLY A 40 4.92 26.88 12.39
CA GLY A 40 5.64 25.70 12.86
C GLY A 40 6.16 25.73 14.32
N PRO A 41 6.68 26.86 14.86
CA PRO A 41 7.09 26.97 16.26
C PRO A 41 5.93 26.89 17.26
N GLN A 42 4.75 27.39 16.89
CA GLN A 42 3.54 27.40 17.73
C GLN A 42 2.82 26.05 17.70
N ALA A 43 2.88 25.34 16.56
CA ALA A 43 2.41 23.95 16.46
C ALA A 43 3.24 23.00 17.35
N GLU A 44 4.58 23.15 17.36
CA GLU A 44 5.45 22.34 18.21
C GLU A 44 5.21 22.60 19.71
N ALA A 45 4.95 23.85 20.11
CA ALA A 45 4.59 24.19 21.50
C ALA A 45 3.29 23.53 21.97
N LEU A 46 2.34 23.26 21.05
CA LEU A 46 1.08 22.57 21.34
C LEU A 46 1.20 21.04 21.33
N LEU A 47 2.19 20.50 20.62
CA LEU A 47 2.43 19.06 20.47
C LEU A 47 3.42 18.52 21.52
N ALA A 48 4.39 19.32 21.96
CA ALA A 48 5.40 18.92 22.94
C ALA A 48 4.83 18.35 24.26
N PRO A 49 3.79 18.92 24.88
CA PRO A 49 3.20 18.38 26.11
C PRO A 49 2.52 17.01 25.89
N LEU A 50 1.91 16.82 24.72
CA LEU A 50 1.25 15.56 24.35
C LEU A 50 2.29 14.47 24.06
N ARG A 51 3.40 14.83 23.39
CA ARG A 51 4.55 13.94 23.17
C ARG A 51 5.19 13.52 24.50
N GLN A 52 5.36 14.45 25.44
CA GLN A 52 5.86 14.15 26.78
C GLN A 52 4.92 13.23 27.56
N ALA A 53 3.60 13.44 27.47
CA ALA A 53 2.60 12.60 28.11
C ALA A 53 2.55 11.16 27.55
N VAL A 54 2.80 10.99 26.23
CA VAL A 54 2.96 9.68 25.59
C VAL A 54 4.27 9.02 26.03
N ARG A 55 5.37 9.77 26.12
CA ARG A 55 6.67 9.27 26.57
C ARG A 55 6.62 8.75 28.00
N LEU A 56 6.09 9.54 28.94
CA LEU A 56 5.96 9.17 30.35
C LEU A 56 5.09 7.92 30.54
N GLN A 57 4.00 7.81 29.77
CA GLN A 57 3.16 6.63 29.79
C GLN A 57 3.86 5.39 29.18
N GLY A 58 4.69 5.60 28.17
CA GLY A 58 5.52 4.54 27.58
C GLY A 58 6.59 4.02 28.55
N GLU A 59 7.22 4.92 29.31
CA GLU A 59 8.16 4.57 30.38
C GLU A 59 7.47 3.80 31.52
N LEU A 60 6.24 4.17 31.88
CA LEU A 60 5.43 3.45 32.87
C LEU A 60 5.11 2.02 32.42
N VAL A 61 4.71 1.83 31.16
CA VAL A 61 4.48 0.49 30.59
C VAL A 61 5.76 -0.34 30.62
N ARG A 62 6.93 0.27 30.37
CA ARG A 62 8.21 -0.44 30.41
C ARG A 62 8.57 -0.87 31.83
N LYS A 63 8.42 0.01 32.83
CA LYS A 63 8.62 -0.32 34.25
C LYS A 63 7.71 -1.44 34.72
N LEU A 64 6.42 -1.39 34.38
CA LEU A 64 5.45 -2.44 34.74
C LEU A 64 5.80 -3.81 34.14
N LYS A 65 6.42 -3.84 32.96
CA LYS A 65 6.93 -5.07 32.33
C LYS A 65 8.23 -5.57 32.95
N GLU A 66 9.12 -4.65 33.34
CA GLU A 66 10.38 -4.97 34.05
C GLU A 66 10.10 -5.53 35.46
N GLU A 67 9.09 -4.98 36.16
CA GLU A 67 8.70 -5.38 37.52
C GLU A 67 7.78 -6.61 37.58
N LYS A 68 7.47 -7.22 36.42
CA LYS A 68 6.51 -8.36 36.31
C LYS A 68 5.17 -8.07 37.00
N ALA A 69 4.67 -6.85 36.86
CA ALA A 69 3.37 -6.45 37.39
C ALA A 69 2.25 -7.32 36.80
N PRO A 70 1.09 -7.43 37.49
CA PRO A 70 -0.05 -8.19 36.98
C PRO A 70 -0.41 -7.79 35.55
N GLN A 71 -0.70 -8.79 34.70
CA GLN A 71 -1.01 -8.58 33.28
C GLN A 71 -2.11 -7.53 33.05
N VAL A 72 -3.09 -7.47 33.97
CA VAL A 72 -4.19 -6.50 33.97
C VAL A 72 -3.70 -5.05 34.06
N ASP A 73 -2.66 -4.78 34.86
CA ASP A 73 -2.11 -3.43 35.04
C ASP A 73 -1.23 -3.02 33.86
N VAL A 74 -0.51 -3.98 33.27
CA VAL A 74 0.23 -3.78 32.03
C VAL A 74 -0.73 -3.44 30.88
N ASP A 75 -1.83 -4.19 30.75
CA ASP A 75 -2.81 -3.98 29.70
C ASP A 75 -3.55 -2.63 29.85
N LYS A 76 -3.86 -2.23 31.09
CA LYS A 76 -4.44 -0.92 31.40
C LYS A 76 -3.49 0.23 31.05
N ALA A 77 -2.21 0.12 31.40
CA ALA A 77 -1.21 1.12 31.06
C ALA A 77 -0.96 1.22 29.55
N VAL A 78 -1.00 0.08 28.83
CA VAL A 78 -0.91 0.02 27.36
C VAL A 78 -2.13 0.65 26.70
N ALA A 79 -3.34 0.42 27.22
CA ALA A 79 -4.57 1.03 26.71
C ALA A 79 -4.53 2.56 26.85
N GLU A 80 -4.06 3.06 27.99
CA GLU A 80 -3.90 4.49 28.21
C GLU A 80 -2.80 5.11 27.33
N LEU A 81 -1.71 4.38 27.08
CA LEU A 81 -0.68 4.78 26.10
C LEU A 81 -1.26 4.92 24.68
N LYS A 82 -2.08 3.95 24.25
CA LYS A 82 -2.75 3.99 22.94
C LYS A 82 -3.73 5.16 22.84
N ALA A 83 -4.49 5.45 23.90
CA ALA A 83 -5.40 6.59 23.94
C ALA A 83 -4.65 7.92 23.78
N ARG A 84 -3.53 8.11 24.49
CA ARG A 84 -2.70 9.32 24.39
C ARG A 84 -2.07 9.49 23.01
N LYS A 85 -1.67 8.39 22.35
CA LYS A 85 -1.17 8.41 20.95
C LYS A 85 -2.24 8.87 19.96
N ARG A 86 -3.47 8.38 20.09
CA ARG A 86 -4.58 8.81 19.21
C ARG A 86 -4.88 10.29 19.34
N VAL A 87 -4.79 10.83 20.55
CA VAL A 87 -4.96 12.28 20.80
C VAL A 87 -3.84 13.08 20.16
N LEU A 88 -2.59 12.59 20.24
CA LEU A 88 -1.44 13.20 19.58
C LEU A 88 -1.61 13.18 18.05
N GLU A 89 -1.88 12.01 17.46
CA GLU A 89 -2.08 11.84 16.01
C GLU A 89 -3.22 12.71 15.47
N ALA A 90 -4.35 12.78 16.19
CA ALA A 90 -5.49 13.61 15.80
C ALA A 90 -5.13 15.11 15.81
N LYS A 91 -4.30 15.55 16.75
CA LYS A 91 -3.89 16.95 16.87
C LYS A 91 -2.78 17.30 15.87
N GLU A 92 -1.86 16.37 15.60
CA GLU A 92 -0.88 16.49 14.51
C GLU A 92 -1.58 16.62 13.15
N LEU A 93 -2.64 15.83 12.92
CA LEU A 93 -3.45 15.91 11.70
C LEU A 93 -4.24 17.23 11.61
N ALA A 94 -4.77 17.73 12.72
CA ALA A 94 -5.51 19.00 12.76
C ALA A 94 -4.63 20.24 12.52
N LEU A 95 -3.33 20.14 12.83
CA LEU A 95 -2.34 21.19 12.65
C LEU A 95 -1.63 21.12 11.28
N GLN A 96 -1.97 20.17 10.40
CA GLN A 96 -1.39 20.12 9.05
C GLN A 96 -1.85 21.33 8.21
N PRO A 97 -0.93 21.99 7.48
CA PRO A 97 -1.27 23.10 6.57
C PRO A 97 -2.31 22.69 5.53
N LYS A 98 -3.27 23.57 5.24
CA LYS A 98 -4.37 23.34 4.28
C LYS A 98 -3.95 23.38 2.81
N ASP A 99 -2.77 23.89 2.50
CA ASP A 99 -2.34 24.21 1.12
C ASP A 99 -1.91 23.00 0.28
N ASP A 100 -1.98 21.79 0.85
CA ASP A 100 -1.30 20.61 0.30
C ASP A 100 -2.24 19.58 -0.38
N ILE A 101 -3.47 19.99 -0.69
CA ILE A 101 -4.54 19.13 -1.22
C ILE A 101 -4.63 19.28 -2.74
N VAL A 102 -4.16 18.27 -3.48
CA VAL A 102 -4.35 18.18 -4.93
C VAL A 102 -5.83 17.93 -5.23
N ASP A 103 -6.45 18.80 -6.02
CA ASP A 103 -7.76 18.55 -6.63
C ASP A 103 -7.63 17.41 -7.65
N ARG A 104 -7.95 16.20 -7.19
CA ARG A 104 -7.83 14.98 -7.98
C ARG A 104 -8.74 15.00 -9.20
N VAL A 105 -9.96 15.52 -9.08
CA VAL A 105 -10.95 15.51 -10.16
C VAL A 105 -10.44 16.36 -11.31
N LYS A 106 -10.00 17.58 -11.00
CA LYS A 106 -9.44 18.50 -12.00
C LYS A 106 -8.13 17.97 -12.62
N MET A 107 -7.29 17.31 -11.83
CA MET A 107 -6.09 16.67 -12.32
C MET A 107 -6.41 15.51 -13.27
N GLU A 108 -7.30 14.60 -12.88
CA GLU A 108 -7.70 13.44 -13.71
C GLU A 108 -8.40 13.88 -15.00
N ASP A 109 -9.26 14.91 -14.95
CA ASP A 109 -9.84 15.52 -16.16
C ASP A 109 -8.74 16.01 -17.12
N THR A 110 -7.75 16.74 -16.59
CA THR A 110 -6.65 17.24 -17.42
C THR A 110 -5.82 16.09 -17.99
N LEU A 111 -5.53 15.05 -17.20
CA LEU A 111 -4.79 13.88 -17.64
C LEU A 111 -5.51 13.14 -18.78
N LYS A 112 -6.84 12.97 -18.66
CA LYS A 112 -7.67 12.34 -19.69
C LYS A 112 -7.82 13.23 -20.94
N ARG A 113 -8.21 14.49 -20.77
CA ARG A 113 -8.43 15.44 -21.87
C ARG A 113 -7.18 15.73 -22.70
N ARG A 114 -6.00 15.69 -22.06
CA ARG A 114 -4.71 15.85 -22.75
C ARG A 114 -4.07 14.52 -23.16
N PHE A 115 -4.79 13.42 -22.96
CA PHE A 115 -4.41 12.07 -23.32
C PHE A 115 -3.02 11.66 -22.79
N PHE A 116 -2.82 11.85 -21.48
CA PHE A 116 -1.70 11.23 -20.76
C PHE A 116 -1.93 9.73 -20.67
N TYR A 117 -3.10 9.33 -20.18
CA TYR A 117 -3.59 7.97 -20.26
C TYR A 117 -5.12 7.98 -20.33
N ASP A 118 -5.71 6.89 -20.81
CA ASP A 118 -7.14 6.67 -20.77
C ASP A 118 -7.45 5.19 -20.51
N GLN A 119 -8.71 4.88 -20.20
CA GLN A 119 -9.16 3.51 -19.97
C GLN A 119 -8.99 2.68 -21.25
N ALA A 120 -8.29 1.55 -21.14
CA ALA A 120 -8.09 0.68 -22.30
C ALA A 120 -9.43 0.10 -22.77
N PHE A 121 -9.61 0.03 -24.08
CA PHE A 121 -10.84 -0.43 -24.74
C PHE A 121 -12.09 0.39 -24.39
N SER A 122 -11.95 1.70 -24.12
CA SER A 122 -13.05 2.59 -23.70
C SER A 122 -14.28 2.52 -24.61
N ILE A 123 -14.10 2.49 -25.94
CA ILE A 123 -15.22 2.38 -26.91
C ILE A 123 -15.99 1.05 -26.84
N TYR A 124 -15.44 0.04 -26.17
CA TYR A 124 -16.07 -1.27 -25.92
C TYR A 124 -16.61 -1.39 -24.48
N GLY A 125 -16.68 -0.29 -23.73
CA GLY A 125 -17.09 -0.27 -22.32
C GLY A 125 -15.93 -0.31 -21.32
N GLY A 126 -14.69 -0.46 -21.80
CA GLY A 126 -13.47 -0.41 -21.00
C GLY A 126 -13.24 -1.64 -20.12
N VAL A 127 -11.97 -1.88 -19.78
CA VAL A 127 -11.59 -2.96 -18.85
C VAL A 127 -10.92 -2.38 -17.62
N SER A 128 -11.53 -2.59 -16.44
CA SER A 128 -10.99 -2.07 -15.17
C SER A 128 -9.58 -2.60 -14.90
N GLY A 129 -8.68 -1.69 -14.55
CA GLY A 129 -7.28 -2.00 -14.28
C GLY A 129 -6.39 -2.09 -15.52
N LEU A 130 -6.91 -1.81 -16.72
CA LEU A 130 -6.11 -1.66 -17.95
C LEU A 130 -6.21 -0.22 -18.47
N TYR A 131 -5.07 0.35 -18.85
CA TYR A 131 -4.96 1.73 -19.29
C TYR A 131 -3.98 1.85 -20.46
N ASP A 132 -4.36 2.65 -21.44
CA ASP A 132 -3.53 2.99 -22.59
C ASP A 132 -2.89 4.36 -22.36
N PHE A 133 -1.58 4.48 -22.60
CA PHE A 133 -0.86 5.75 -22.47
C PHE A 133 -0.90 6.49 -23.82
N GLY A 134 -1.43 7.71 -23.84
CA GLY A 134 -1.41 8.55 -25.03
C GLY A 134 -0.03 9.20 -25.27
N PRO A 135 0.11 10.09 -26.27
CA PRO A 135 1.42 10.58 -26.73
C PRO A 135 2.27 11.22 -25.62
N VAL A 136 1.66 12.10 -24.81
CA VAL A 136 2.38 12.80 -23.72
C VAL A 136 2.69 11.87 -22.55
N GLY A 137 1.81 10.90 -22.26
CA GLY A 137 2.07 9.89 -21.22
C GLY A 137 3.17 8.91 -21.62
N CYS A 138 3.20 8.49 -22.90
CA CYS A 138 4.29 7.70 -23.46
C CYS A 138 5.62 8.45 -23.37
N ALA A 139 5.67 9.72 -23.78
CA ALA A 139 6.88 10.53 -23.67
C ALA A 139 7.37 10.65 -22.23
N LEU A 140 6.47 10.94 -21.28
CA LEU A 140 6.80 11.02 -19.85
C LEU A 140 7.32 9.67 -19.32
N LYS A 141 6.63 8.57 -19.62
CA LYS A 141 7.03 7.21 -19.22
C LYS A 141 8.41 6.86 -19.75
N ASN A 142 8.68 7.15 -21.02
CA ASN A 142 10.00 6.90 -21.64
C ASN A 142 11.10 7.74 -20.98
N ASN A 143 10.83 9.01 -20.66
CA ASN A 143 11.78 9.86 -19.95
C ASN A 143 12.08 9.34 -18.53
N ILE A 144 11.08 8.85 -17.81
CA ILE A 144 11.26 8.23 -16.48
C ILE A 144 12.12 6.96 -16.58
N ILE A 145 11.83 6.08 -17.56
CA ILE A 145 12.60 4.86 -17.80
C ILE A 145 14.05 5.21 -18.16
N GLN A 146 14.27 6.20 -19.03
CA GLN A 146 15.60 6.61 -19.43
C GLN A 146 16.39 7.22 -18.25
N ALA A 147 15.74 8.05 -17.43
CA ALA A 147 16.34 8.57 -16.20
C ALA A 147 16.69 7.44 -15.24
N TRP A 148 15.86 6.39 -15.15
CA TRP A 148 16.13 5.21 -14.33
C TRP A 148 17.34 4.41 -14.83
N ARG A 149 17.43 4.18 -16.15
CA ARG A 149 18.60 3.53 -16.78
C ARG A 149 19.89 4.28 -16.46
N GLN A 150 19.91 5.60 -16.64
CA GLN A 150 21.07 6.43 -16.31
C GLN A 150 21.41 6.37 -14.82
N HIS A 151 20.39 6.43 -13.96
CA HIS A 151 20.57 6.51 -12.52
C HIS A 151 21.01 5.18 -11.88
N PHE A 152 20.55 4.04 -12.38
CA PHE A 152 20.89 2.74 -11.79
C PHE A 152 21.79 1.92 -12.70
N ILE A 153 21.33 1.63 -13.92
CA ILE A 153 22.06 0.73 -14.82
C ILE A 153 23.42 1.30 -15.20
N GLN A 154 23.47 2.55 -15.66
CA GLN A 154 24.72 3.16 -16.11
C GLN A 154 25.67 3.48 -14.95
N GLU A 155 25.15 4.02 -13.85
CA GLU A 155 25.96 4.39 -12.68
C GLU A 155 26.61 3.18 -11.98
N GLU A 156 25.88 2.07 -11.85
CA GLU A 156 26.37 0.85 -11.19
C GLU A 156 26.82 -0.25 -12.16
N GLN A 157 26.84 0.04 -13.47
CA GLN A 157 27.19 -0.93 -14.52
C GLN A 157 26.38 -2.23 -14.40
N ILE A 158 25.07 -2.10 -14.15
CA ILE A 158 24.16 -3.22 -13.94
C ILE A 158 23.95 -3.98 -15.25
N LEU A 159 23.90 -5.30 -15.17
CA LEU A 159 23.63 -6.17 -16.32
C LEU A 159 22.13 -6.15 -16.66
N GLU A 160 21.73 -5.30 -17.60
CA GLU A 160 20.35 -5.28 -18.11
C GLU A 160 20.10 -6.50 -19.01
N ILE A 161 19.04 -7.25 -18.74
CA ILE A 161 18.56 -8.36 -19.57
C ILE A 161 17.08 -8.17 -19.90
N ASP A 162 16.60 -8.82 -20.96
CA ASP A 162 15.18 -8.87 -21.31
C ASP A 162 14.70 -10.32 -21.40
N CYS A 163 13.80 -10.70 -20.50
CA CYS A 163 13.22 -12.03 -20.44
C CYS A 163 11.76 -12.03 -20.91
N THR A 164 11.26 -13.21 -21.30
CA THR A 164 9.86 -13.37 -21.73
C THR A 164 8.85 -13.07 -20.61
N MET A 165 7.62 -12.73 -21.01
CA MET A 165 6.49 -12.54 -20.10
C MET A 165 5.77 -13.85 -19.80
N LEU A 166 5.73 -14.77 -20.77
CA LEU A 166 5.19 -16.12 -20.61
C LEU A 166 6.14 -16.96 -19.76
N THR A 167 5.59 -17.56 -18.72
CA THR A 167 6.33 -18.35 -17.73
C THR A 167 5.65 -19.71 -17.54
N PRO A 168 6.35 -20.83 -17.74
CA PRO A 168 5.81 -22.17 -17.47
C PRO A 168 5.45 -22.37 -15.99
N GLU A 169 4.36 -23.08 -15.71
CA GLU A 169 3.89 -23.35 -14.33
C GLU A 169 4.99 -23.86 -13.38
N PRO A 170 5.90 -24.79 -13.76
CA PRO A 170 6.92 -25.30 -12.84
C PRO A 170 7.81 -24.20 -12.23
N VAL A 171 8.13 -23.15 -12.99
CA VAL A 171 8.96 -22.03 -12.51
C VAL A 171 8.25 -21.27 -11.37
N LEU A 172 6.96 -21.00 -11.55
CA LEU A 172 6.16 -20.25 -10.57
C LEU A 172 5.71 -21.13 -9.40
N LYS A 173 5.63 -22.44 -9.61
CA LYS A 173 5.44 -23.42 -8.54
C LYS A 173 6.68 -23.46 -7.65
N THR A 174 7.88 -23.56 -8.23
CA THR A 174 9.15 -23.59 -7.48
C THR A 174 9.39 -22.29 -6.69
N SER A 175 9.05 -21.13 -7.25
CA SER A 175 9.15 -19.85 -6.52
C SER A 175 8.03 -19.62 -5.50
N GLY A 176 7.08 -20.55 -5.37
CA GLY A 176 5.98 -20.49 -4.41
C GLY A 176 4.82 -19.56 -4.81
N HIS A 177 4.87 -18.93 -5.98
CA HIS A 177 3.81 -18.05 -6.46
C HIS A 177 2.50 -18.80 -6.71
N VAL A 178 2.56 -20.03 -7.22
CA VAL A 178 1.34 -20.83 -7.46
C VAL A 178 0.56 -21.09 -6.17
N ASP A 179 1.27 -21.25 -5.04
CA ASP A 179 0.66 -21.62 -3.76
C ASP A 179 0.32 -20.40 -2.88
N LYS A 180 1.13 -19.35 -2.94
CA LYS A 180 1.04 -18.20 -2.03
C LYS A 180 0.54 -16.92 -2.69
N PHE A 181 0.56 -16.82 -4.01
CA PHE A 181 0.14 -15.61 -4.73
C PHE A 181 -1.36 -15.59 -4.98
N ALA A 182 -2.12 -15.71 -3.90
CA ALA A 182 -3.56 -15.74 -3.91
C ALA A 182 -4.12 -14.78 -2.85
N ASP A 183 -5.21 -14.13 -3.22
CA ASP A 183 -5.99 -13.31 -2.32
C ASP A 183 -7.29 -14.03 -1.96
N PHE A 184 -7.85 -13.69 -0.80
CA PHE A 184 -9.19 -14.14 -0.48
C PHE A 184 -10.22 -13.26 -1.20
N MET A 185 -11.13 -13.90 -1.91
CA MET A 185 -12.21 -13.28 -2.68
C MET A 185 -13.56 -13.72 -2.14
N VAL A 186 -14.51 -12.81 -2.11
CA VAL A 186 -15.93 -13.07 -1.86
C VAL A 186 -16.77 -12.62 -3.05
N LYS A 187 -17.89 -13.28 -3.29
CA LYS A 187 -18.79 -12.98 -4.39
C LYS A 187 -20.19 -12.65 -3.89
N ASP A 188 -20.83 -11.66 -4.46
CA ASP A 188 -22.27 -11.45 -4.25
C ASP A 188 -23.05 -12.60 -4.89
N VAL A 189 -23.88 -13.26 -4.08
CA VAL A 189 -24.58 -14.50 -4.45
C VAL A 189 -25.59 -14.29 -5.58
N LYS A 190 -26.08 -13.06 -5.80
CA LYS A 190 -27.08 -12.76 -6.84
C LYS A 190 -26.48 -12.28 -8.14
N ASN A 191 -25.53 -11.34 -8.11
CA ASN A 191 -24.99 -10.73 -9.33
C ASN A 191 -23.60 -11.25 -9.72
N GLY A 192 -22.94 -12.03 -8.85
CA GLY A 192 -21.61 -12.60 -9.10
C GLY A 192 -20.45 -11.61 -8.99
N GLU A 193 -20.69 -10.36 -8.57
CA GLU A 193 -19.63 -9.37 -8.40
C GLU A 193 -18.61 -9.84 -7.35
N CYS A 194 -17.33 -9.67 -7.68
CA CYS A 194 -16.23 -10.15 -6.88
C CYS A 194 -15.59 -9.00 -6.09
N PHE A 195 -15.36 -9.23 -4.81
CA PHE A 195 -14.67 -8.30 -3.91
C PHE A 195 -13.51 -9.01 -3.24
N ARG A 196 -12.42 -8.28 -3.00
CA ARG A 196 -11.28 -8.78 -2.22
C ARG A 196 -11.67 -8.73 -0.74
N ALA A 197 -11.58 -9.86 -0.03
CA ALA A 197 -12.19 -10.03 1.29
C ALA A 197 -11.57 -9.13 2.36
N ASP A 198 -10.24 -9.01 2.37
CA ASP A 198 -9.46 -8.14 3.26
C ASP A 198 -9.79 -6.66 3.04
N HIS A 199 -9.89 -6.23 1.77
CA HIS A 199 -10.26 -4.87 1.41
C HIS A 199 -11.71 -4.57 1.70
N LEU A 200 -12.59 -5.56 1.54
CA LEU A 200 -13.98 -5.39 1.94
C LEU A 200 -14.04 -5.10 3.44
N LEU A 201 -13.30 -5.85 4.26
CA LEU A 201 -13.19 -5.63 5.70
C LEU A 201 -12.46 -4.31 6.08
N LYS A 202 -11.40 -3.92 5.34
CA LYS A 202 -10.59 -2.70 5.56
C LYS A 202 -11.25 -1.41 5.07
N GLY A 203 -11.72 -1.40 3.82
CA GLY A 203 -12.32 -0.25 3.10
C GLY A 203 -13.71 0.14 3.62
N LEU A 204 -14.13 -0.58 4.64
CA LEU A 204 -15.34 -0.43 5.40
C LEU A 204 -15.12 0.79 6.35
N VAL A 205 -14.99 2.00 5.77
CA VAL A 205 -15.66 3.20 6.29
C VAL A 205 -17.15 2.89 6.53
N MET A 206 -17.68 1.92 5.77
CA MET A 206 -18.95 1.24 5.96
C MET A 206 -18.97 0.24 7.14
N PHE A 207 -17.85 -0.33 7.64
CA PHE A 207 -17.78 -1.14 8.88
C PHE A 207 -17.60 -0.21 10.03
N GLN A 208 -16.76 0.82 9.91
CA GLN A 208 -16.84 1.92 10.85
C GLN A 208 -18.22 2.56 10.84
N ALA A 209 -18.99 2.61 9.76
CA ALA A 209 -20.37 3.12 9.77
C ALA A 209 -21.37 2.09 10.30
N HIS A 210 -21.25 0.80 9.97
CA HIS A 210 -22.11 -0.29 10.47
C HIS A 210 -21.83 -0.57 11.94
N LEU A 211 -20.56 -0.63 12.33
CA LEU A 211 -20.06 -0.61 13.70
C LEU A 211 -20.32 0.72 14.39
N LYS A 212 -20.26 1.90 13.75
CA LYS A 212 -20.74 3.15 14.40
C LYS A 212 -22.25 3.17 14.53
N LYS A 213 -23.00 2.50 13.66
CA LYS A 213 -24.45 2.30 13.79
C LYS A 213 -24.75 1.33 14.94
N LEU A 214 -23.97 0.26 15.08
CA LEU A 214 -23.98 -0.67 16.21
C LEU A 214 -23.45 0.00 17.50
N MET A 215 -22.44 0.86 17.43
CA MET A 215 -21.83 1.61 18.54
C MET A 215 -22.65 2.84 18.96
N SER A 216 -23.46 3.37 18.07
CA SER A 216 -24.47 4.40 18.35
C SER A 216 -25.81 3.79 18.75
N ASP A 217 -25.97 2.48 18.56
CA ASP A 217 -26.97 1.68 19.26
C ASP A 217 -26.58 1.69 20.74
N LYS A 218 -27.52 2.02 21.64
CA LYS A 218 -27.28 2.11 23.10
C LYS A 218 -26.78 0.79 23.75
N LYS A 219 -26.54 -0.26 22.96
CA LYS A 219 -26.20 -1.64 23.37
C LYS A 219 -24.77 -2.08 23.04
N CYS A 220 -23.93 -1.28 22.40
CA CYS A 220 -22.54 -1.70 22.14
C CYS A 220 -21.62 -1.35 23.31
N THR A 221 -20.96 -2.38 23.84
CA THR A 221 -20.00 -2.25 24.95
C THR A 221 -18.67 -1.69 24.46
N ALA A 222 -17.92 -1.05 25.37
CA ALA A 222 -16.57 -0.53 25.10
C ALA A 222 -15.59 -1.64 24.68
N GLU A 223 -15.81 -2.87 25.13
CA GLU A 223 -15.05 -4.08 24.79
C GLU A 223 -15.14 -4.40 23.30
N LYS A 224 -16.34 -4.39 22.71
CA LYS A 224 -16.54 -4.65 21.28
C LYS A 224 -15.81 -3.63 20.41
N LYS A 225 -15.73 -2.36 20.84
CA LYS A 225 -15.01 -1.32 20.10
C LYS A 225 -13.50 -1.60 20.06
N ALA A 226 -12.93 -2.05 21.17
CA ALA A 226 -11.51 -2.43 21.24
C ALA A 226 -11.23 -3.70 20.41
N GLU A 227 -12.16 -4.66 20.39
CA GLU A 227 -12.09 -5.86 19.56
C GLU A 227 -12.04 -5.50 18.06
N MET A 228 -12.96 -4.66 17.58
CA MET A 228 -13.00 -4.23 16.17
C MET A 228 -11.71 -3.51 15.74
N GLU A 229 -11.15 -2.67 16.62
CA GLU A 229 -9.89 -1.97 16.33
C GLU A 229 -8.71 -2.95 16.28
N ASN A 230 -8.72 -4.01 17.09
CA ASN A 230 -7.72 -5.07 17.03
C ASN A 230 -7.85 -5.87 15.72
N VAL A 231 -9.08 -6.22 15.34
CA VAL A 231 -9.37 -6.92 14.06
C VAL A 231 -8.88 -6.12 12.87
N LEU A 232 -9.08 -4.80 12.84
CA LEU A 232 -8.58 -3.94 11.75
C LEU A 232 -7.05 -3.89 11.70
N THR A 233 -6.37 -4.01 12.84
CA THR A 233 -4.90 -3.97 12.92
C THR A 233 -4.29 -5.31 12.49
N GLN A 234 -4.99 -6.42 12.70
CA GLN A 234 -4.52 -7.77 12.38
C GLN A 234 -5.08 -8.34 11.08
N LEU A 235 -5.74 -7.51 10.28
CA LEU A 235 -6.55 -7.96 9.14
C LEU A 235 -5.72 -8.67 8.06
N ASP A 236 -4.47 -8.24 7.85
CA ASP A 236 -3.55 -8.88 6.90
C ASP A 236 -3.03 -10.25 7.38
N ASN A 237 -3.24 -10.60 8.65
CA ASN A 237 -2.76 -11.84 9.24
C ASN A 237 -3.82 -12.95 9.29
N TYR A 238 -5.09 -12.64 8.98
CA TYR A 238 -6.16 -13.62 9.08
C TYR A 238 -6.12 -14.63 7.92
N GLY A 239 -6.24 -15.91 8.28
CA GLY A 239 -6.41 -17.00 7.34
C GLY A 239 -7.82 -17.08 6.74
N GLN A 240 -8.03 -18.01 5.81
CA GLN A 240 -9.31 -18.19 5.11
C GLN A 240 -10.49 -18.40 6.08
N GLN A 241 -10.31 -19.29 7.07
CA GLN A 241 -11.36 -19.65 8.01
C GLN A 241 -11.68 -18.50 8.96
N GLU A 242 -10.65 -17.83 9.48
CA GLU A 242 -10.80 -16.67 10.38
C GLU A 242 -11.52 -15.53 9.65
N LEU A 243 -11.18 -15.28 8.38
CA LEU A 243 -11.92 -14.33 7.55
C LEU A 243 -13.37 -14.78 7.35
N ALA A 244 -13.64 -16.06 7.09
CA ALA A 244 -15.01 -16.56 6.95
C ALA A 244 -15.83 -16.33 8.23
N ASP A 245 -15.24 -16.62 9.39
CA ASP A 245 -15.86 -16.42 10.70
C ASP A 245 -16.13 -14.93 10.95
N LEU A 246 -15.19 -14.04 10.62
CA LEU A 246 -15.39 -12.59 10.71
C LEU A 246 -16.53 -12.11 9.80
N PHE A 247 -16.62 -12.62 8.56
CA PHE A 247 -17.70 -12.26 7.64
C PHE A 247 -19.08 -12.66 8.18
N VAL A 248 -19.18 -13.82 8.84
CA VAL A 248 -20.42 -14.29 9.48
C VAL A 248 -20.72 -13.48 10.75
N ASN A 249 -19.73 -13.34 11.64
CA ASN A 249 -19.88 -12.65 12.93
C ASN A 249 -20.33 -11.20 12.77
N TYR A 250 -19.81 -10.53 11.75
CA TYR A 250 -20.16 -9.14 11.46
C TYR A 250 -21.23 -8.99 10.38
N ASN A 251 -21.83 -10.09 9.91
CA ASN A 251 -22.89 -10.12 8.89
C ASN A 251 -22.57 -9.21 7.69
N VAL A 252 -21.38 -9.39 7.12
CA VAL A 252 -20.85 -8.53 6.06
C VAL A 252 -21.59 -8.80 4.75
N LYS A 253 -22.12 -7.75 4.13
CA LYS A 253 -22.91 -7.80 2.89
C LYS A 253 -22.24 -7.01 1.77
N SER A 254 -22.68 -7.24 0.54
CA SER A 254 -22.22 -6.49 -0.63
C SER A 254 -22.45 -4.98 -0.44
N PRO A 255 -21.44 -4.12 -0.69
CA PRO A 255 -21.54 -2.70 -0.42
C PRO A 255 -22.45 -1.97 -1.40
N ILE A 256 -22.66 -2.52 -2.60
CA ILE A 256 -23.42 -1.89 -3.68
C ILE A 256 -24.90 -2.31 -3.60
N THR A 257 -25.14 -3.59 -3.37
CA THR A 257 -26.48 -4.20 -3.48
C THR A 257 -27.09 -4.55 -2.12
N GLY A 258 -26.28 -4.68 -1.06
CA GLY A 258 -26.71 -5.19 0.24
C GLY A 258 -27.04 -6.69 0.26
N ASN A 259 -26.68 -7.44 -0.78
CA ASN A 259 -26.89 -8.89 -0.82
C ASN A 259 -25.88 -9.65 0.05
N ASP A 260 -26.20 -10.92 0.33
CA ASP A 260 -25.28 -11.84 1.00
C ASP A 260 -24.09 -12.20 0.11
N LEU A 261 -22.96 -12.42 0.76
CA LEU A 261 -21.69 -12.76 0.13
C LEU A 261 -21.38 -14.24 0.31
N SER A 262 -20.69 -14.83 -0.67
CA SER A 262 -20.12 -16.17 -0.57
C SER A 262 -19.04 -16.21 0.51
N PRO A 263 -18.72 -17.39 1.06
CA PRO A 263 -17.54 -17.54 1.91
C PRO A 263 -16.26 -17.11 1.17
N PRO A 264 -15.26 -16.58 1.89
CA PRO A 264 -13.96 -16.24 1.32
C PRO A 264 -13.30 -17.47 0.67
N VAL A 265 -12.94 -17.35 -0.59
CA VAL A 265 -12.22 -18.38 -1.36
C VAL A 265 -10.88 -17.84 -1.83
N SER A 266 -9.86 -18.70 -1.83
CA SER A 266 -8.55 -18.36 -2.38
C SER A 266 -8.64 -18.16 -3.91
N PHE A 267 -8.18 -17.02 -4.40
CA PHE A 267 -8.16 -16.64 -5.81
C PHE A 267 -6.74 -16.32 -6.25
N ASN A 268 -6.23 -17.09 -7.22
CA ASN A 268 -4.89 -16.89 -7.75
C ASN A 268 -4.83 -15.58 -8.56
N LEU A 269 -3.89 -14.71 -8.19
CA LEU A 269 -3.70 -13.41 -8.83
C LEU A 269 -2.86 -13.48 -10.11
N MET A 270 -2.47 -14.66 -10.58
CA MET A 270 -1.73 -14.80 -11.84
C MET A 270 -2.68 -15.07 -13.00
N PHE A 271 -2.44 -14.43 -14.14
CA PHE A 271 -3.14 -14.77 -15.37
C PHE A 271 -2.65 -16.11 -15.89
N LYS A 272 -3.53 -17.11 -15.87
CA LYS A 272 -3.25 -18.45 -16.40
C LYS A 272 -3.46 -18.48 -17.91
N THR A 273 -2.59 -19.19 -18.61
CA THR A 273 -2.67 -19.45 -20.05
C THR A 273 -2.14 -20.87 -20.34
N SER A 274 -2.18 -21.27 -21.60
CA SER A 274 -1.60 -22.52 -22.08
C SER A 274 -0.54 -22.22 -23.15
N ILE A 275 0.62 -22.83 -23.02
CA ILE A 275 1.74 -22.71 -23.96
C ILE A 275 1.62 -23.82 -24.99
N GLY A 276 1.56 -23.43 -26.27
CA GLY A 276 1.38 -24.36 -27.39
C GLY A 276 -0.09 -24.73 -27.66
N PRO A 277 -0.39 -25.22 -28.88
CA PRO A 277 -1.76 -25.41 -29.35
C PRO A 277 -2.50 -26.55 -28.64
N GLY A 278 -1.77 -27.52 -28.08
CA GLY A 278 -2.37 -28.71 -27.45
C GLY A 278 -2.85 -28.50 -26.01
N GLY A 279 -2.66 -27.32 -25.40
CA GLY A 279 -3.08 -27.07 -24.02
C GLY A 279 -2.27 -27.81 -22.92
N ASN A 280 -1.37 -28.72 -23.32
CA ASN A 280 -0.65 -29.63 -22.43
C ASN A 280 0.38 -28.95 -21.51
N MET A 281 0.79 -27.73 -21.82
CA MET A 281 1.76 -26.98 -21.02
C MET A 281 1.08 -25.78 -20.36
N PRO A 282 0.61 -25.89 -19.12
CA PRO A 282 0.10 -24.74 -18.38
C PRO A 282 1.19 -23.70 -18.16
N GLY A 283 0.83 -22.44 -18.33
CA GLY A 283 1.70 -21.30 -18.12
C GLY A 283 0.96 -20.13 -17.49
N TYR A 284 1.71 -19.11 -17.16
CA TYR A 284 1.19 -17.87 -16.62
C TYR A 284 1.88 -16.67 -17.24
N LEU A 285 1.24 -15.52 -17.19
CA LEU A 285 1.94 -14.25 -17.33
C LEU A 285 2.68 -13.95 -16.03
N ARG A 286 3.94 -13.50 -16.15
CA ARG A 286 4.80 -13.26 -14.99
C ARG A 286 4.20 -12.20 -14.03
N PRO A 287 4.11 -12.48 -12.72
CA PRO A 287 3.70 -11.49 -11.72
C PRO A 287 4.82 -10.50 -11.37
N GLU A 288 6.05 -10.79 -11.81
CA GLU A 288 7.27 -10.04 -11.60
C GLU A 288 8.34 -10.31 -12.66
N THR A 289 9.40 -9.51 -12.70
CA THR A 289 10.52 -9.67 -13.65
C THR A 289 11.71 -10.43 -13.06
N ALA A 290 11.84 -10.47 -11.73
CA ALA A 290 12.96 -11.09 -10.99
C ALA A 290 13.26 -12.56 -11.38
N GLN A 291 12.24 -13.38 -11.61
CA GLN A 291 12.42 -14.80 -11.95
C GLN A 291 13.28 -15.01 -13.21
N GLY A 292 13.17 -14.12 -14.19
CA GLY A 292 14.00 -14.17 -15.40
C GLY A 292 15.49 -13.98 -15.10
N ILE A 293 15.81 -13.10 -14.16
CA ILE A 293 17.17 -12.85 -13.69
C ILE A 293 17.71 -14.08 -12.96
N PHE A 294 16.92 -14.67 -12.05
CA PHE A 294 17.35 -15.85 -11.27
C PHE A 294 17.66 -17.06 -12.16
N LEU A 295 16.81 -17.34 -13.15
CA LEU A 295 17.03 -18.45 -14.08
C LEU A 295 18.30 -18.27 -14.92
N ASN A 296 18.72 -17.02 -15.16
CA ASN A 296 19.93 -16.68 -15.90
C ASN A 296 21.16 -16.41 -15.01
N PHE A 297 21.07 -16.63 -13.69
CA PHE A 297 22.13 -16.31 -12.73
C PHE A 297 23.51 -16.85 -13.15
N LYS A 298 23.59 -18.11 -13.60
CA LYS A 298 24.87 -18.72 -14.02
C LYS A 298 25.54 -17.94 -15.16
N ARG A 299 24.76 -17.49 -16.16
CA ARG A 299 25.28 -16.73 -17.30
C ARG A 299 25.67 -15.31 -16.91
N LEU A 300 24.88 -14.68 -16.04
CA LEU A 300 25.17 -13.34 -15.51
C LEU A 300 26.45 -13.34 -14.66
N LEU A 301 26.62 -14.37 -13.82
CA LEU A 301 27.82 -14.57 -13.02
C LEU A 301 29.06 -14.83 -13.90
N GLU A 302 28.90 -15.64 -14.96
CA GLU A 302 29.96 -15.88 -15.94
C GLU A 302 30.39 -14.59 -16.66
N PHE A 303 29.43 -13.73 -17.04
CA PHE A 303 29.71 -12.41 -17.60
C PHE A 303 30.53 -11.54 -16.62
N ASN A 304 30.25 -11.64 -15.32
CA ASN A 304 31.04 -11.00 -14.27
C ASN A 304 32.26 -11.83 -13.82
N GLN A 305 32.76 -12.75 -14.65
CA GLN A 305 33.97 -13.55 -14.42
C GLN A 305 33.93 -14.39 -13.12
N GLY A 306 32.75 -14.80 -12.68
CA GLY A 306 32.58 -15.59 -11.47
C GLY A 306 32.71 -14.80 -10.16
N LYS A 307 32.78 -13.46 -10.21
CA LYS A 307 33.00 -12.62 -9.02
C LYS A 307 31.71 -12.03 -8.48
N LEU A 308 31.68 -11.85 -7.17
CA LEU A 308 30.67 -11.07 -6.45
C LEU A 308 31.34 -9.82 -5.85
N PRO A 309 30.58 -8.74 -5.59
CA PRO A 309 29.16 -8.56 -5.95
C PRO A 309 28.94 -8.23 -7.43
N PHE A 310 27.72 -8.47 -7.92
CA PHE A 310 27.24 -7.93 -9.20
C PHE A 310 25.72 -7.72 -9.14
N ALA A 311 25.21 -6.83 -9.99
CA ALA A 311 23.78 -6.60 -10.11
C ALA A 311 23.29 -6.92 -11.52
N ALA A 312 22.05 -7.40 -11.61
CA ALA A 312 21.32 -7.52 -12.87
C ALA A 312 19.99 -6.79 -12.76
N ALA A 313 19.50 -6.25 -13.87
CA ALA A 313 18.26 -5.49 -13.93
C ALA A 313 17.39 -5.96 -15.08
N GLN A 314 16.08 -5.74 -14.93
CA GLN A 314 15.13 -5.95 -16.00
C GLN A 314 14.04 -4.88 -15.94
N ILE A 315 13.73 -4.30 -17.10
CA ILE A 315 12.64 -3.34 -17.27
C ILE A 315 11.61 -3.96 -18.19
N GLY A 316 10.38 -4.18 -17.71
CA GLY A 316 9.34 -4.75 -18.54
C GLY A 316 8.00 -4.88 -17.83
N ASN A 317 6.99 -5.35 -18.56
CA ASN A 317 5.64 -5.48 -18.01
C ASN A 317 5.52 -6.71 -17.11
N SER A 318 4.69 -6.58 -16.08
CA SER A 318 4.25 -7.66 -15.20
C SER A 318 2.74 -7.57 -15.01
N PHE A 319 2.15 -8.71 -14.67
CA PHE A 319 0.70 -8.88 -14.70
C PHE A 319 0.19 -9.40 -13.37
N ARG A 320 -0.85 -8.77 -12.84
CA ARG A 320 -1.53 -9.20 -11.62
C ARG A 320 -3.03 -9.15 -11.86
N ASN A 321 -3.70 -10.28 -11.77
CA ASN A 321 -5.14 -10.40 -11.94
C ASN A 321 -5.87 -9.89 -10.70
N GLU A 322 -5.74 -8.59 -10.45
CA GLU A 322 -6.34 -7.89 -9.31
C GLU A 322 -7.86 -8.08 -9.30
N ILE A 323 -8.40 -8.49 -8.15
CA ILE A 323 -9.83 -8.80 -7.97
C ILE A 323 -10.69 -7.55 -8.20
N SER A 324 -10.29 -6.41 -7.63
CA SER A 324 -11.01 -5.14 -7.80
C SER A 324 -10.02 -3.98 -7.95
N PRO A 325 -9.51 -3.71 -9.17
CA PRO A 325 -8.59 -2.62 -9.44
C PRO A 325 -9.34 -1.28 -9.35
N ARG A 326 -9.35 -0.70 -8.14
CA ARG A 326 -9.88 0.63 -7.85
C ARG A 326 -8.68 1.50 -7.47
N SER A 327 -8.62 2.75 -7.97
CA SER A 327 -7.54 3.76 -7.74
C SER A 327 -6.70 4.17 -8.97
N GLY A 328 -7.26 4.16 -10.18
CA GLY A 328 -6.52 4.64 -11.36
C GLY A 328 -5.27 3.80 -11.64
N LEU A 329 -4.14 4.46 -11.89
CA LEU A 329 -2.85 3.81 -12.15
C LEU A 329 -2.18 3.18 -10.92
N ILE A 330 -2.69 3.39 -9.70
CA ILE A 330 -2.08 2.84 -8.47
C ILE A 330 -2.28 1.33 -8.35
N ARG A 331 -3.41 0.81 -8.85
CA ARG A 331 -3.74 -0.62 -8.81
C ARG A 331 -4.29 -1.07 -10.15
N VAL A 332 -3.41 -1.63 -10.95
CA VAL A 332 -3.67 -2.05 -12.34
C VAL A 332 -3.31 -3.52 -12.53
N ARG A 333 -3.84 -4.12 -13.60
CA ARG A 333 -3.63 -5.52 -13.94
C ARG A 333 -2.39 -5.77 -14.77
N GLU A 334 -1.94 -4.75 -15.49
CA GLU A 334 -0.71 -4.75 -16.27
C GLU A 334 0.04 -3.45 -15.98
N PHE A 335 1.33 -3.55 -15.67
CA PHE A 335 2.18 -2.40 -15.42
C PHE A 335 3.64 -2.71 -15.70
N THR A 336 4.39 -1.67 -16.06
CA THR A 336 5.84 -1.76 -16.26
C THR A 336 6.56 -1.64 -14.93
N MET A 337 7.46 -2.57 -14.64
CA MET A 337 8.36 -2.54 -13.50
C MET A 337 9.80 -2.44 -13.96
N ALA A 338 10.64 -1.88 -13.09
CA ALA A 338 12.08 -1.92 -13.22
C ALA A 338 12.63 -2.54 -11.91
N GLU A 339 13.11 -3.77 -11.99
CA GLU A 339 13.65 -4.51 -10.84
C GLU A 339 15.16 -4.68 -10.98
N ILE A 340 15.86 -4.63 -9.84
CA ILE A 340 17.31 -4.86 -9.73
C ILE A 340 17.51 -5.98 -8.72
N GLU A 341 18.27 -6.99 -9.11
CA GLU A 341 18.74 -8.05 -8.24
C GLU A 341 20.24 -7.85 -8.00
N HIS A 342 20.61 -7.40 -6.80
CA HIS A 342 22.01 -7.21 -6.40
C HIS A 342 22.49 -8.45 -5.64
N PHE A 343 23.32 -9.26 -6.30
CA PHE A 343 23.93 -10.44 -5.73
C PHE A 343 25.23 -10.06 -4.99
N VAL A 344 25.33 -10.46 -3.73
CA VAL A 344 26.45 -10.13 -2.85
C VAL A 344 26.84 -11.32 -1.99
N ASP A 345 28.11 -11.39 -1.57
CA ASP A 345 28.58 -12.34 -0.58
C ASP A 345 27.87 -12.08 0.77
N PRO A 346 27.22 -13.08 1.39
CA PRO A 346 26.57 -12.91 2.69
C PRO A 346 27.50 -12.39 3.81
N SER A 347 28.81 -12.65 3.70
CA SER A 347 29.86 -12.24 4.63
C SER A 347 30.27 -10.78 4.43
N GLU A 348 30.09 -10.23 3.22
CA GLU A 348 30.56 -8.90 2.83
C GLU A 348 29.41 -7.97 2.43
N LYS A 349 28.54 -7.64 3.40
CA LYS A 349 27.39 -6.74 3.16
C LYS A 349 27.77 -5.25 3.24
N ASN A 350 28.85 -4.86 2.57
CA ASN A 350 29.32 -3.48 2.54
C ASN A 350 29.30 -2.90 1.13
N HIS A 351 28.73 -1.70 0.96
CA HIS A 351 28.73 -1.01 -0.33
C HIS A 351 29.86 0.03 -0.41
N PRO A 352 30.82 -0.08 -1.37
CA PRO A 352 31.94 0.85 -1.48
C PRO A 352 31.51 2.31 -1.66
N LYS A 353 30.40 2.54 -2.39
CA LYS A 353 29.87 3.88 -2.67
C LYS A 353 28.89 4.42 -1.61
N PHE A 354 28.72 3.76 -0.46
CA PHE A 354 27.75 4.21 0.56
C PHE A 354 27.97 5.66 1.03
N GLN A 355 29.23 6.08 1.12
CA GLN A 355 29.58 7.45 1.55
C GLN A 355 28.95 8.53 0.66
N ASN A 356 28.70 8.24 -0.62
CA ASN A 356 28.08 9.20 -1.56
C ASN A 356 26.64 9.58 -1.19
N VAL A 357 25.98 8.77 -0.35
CA VAL A 357 24.58 8.99 0.05
C VAL A 357 24.41 9.04 1.57
N ALA A 358 25.48 8.89 2.34
CA ALA A 358 25.44 8.84 3.80
C ALA A 358 24.91 10.15 4.43
N ASP A 359 25.09 11.28 3.74
CA ASP A 359 24.69 12.61 4.21
C ASP A 359 23.22 12.96 3.95
N LEU A 360 22.48 12.09 3.27
CA LEU A 360 21.07 12.35 2.98
C LEU A 360 20.22 12.26 4.26
N ASN A 361 19.41 13.30 4.48
CA ASN A 361 18.39 13.32 5.52
C ASN A 361 17.07 12.78 4.95
N ILE A 362 16.68 11.58 5.39
CA ILE A 362 15.53 10.85 4.84
C ILE A 362 14.53 10.56 5.96
N LEU A 363 13.24 10.66 5.66
CA LEU A 363 12.16 10.29 6.57
C LEU A 363 12.03 8.76 6.64
N LEU A 364 12.45 8.17 7.75
CA LEU A 364 12.44 6.72 7.98
C LEU A 364 11.31 6.32 8.95
N TYR A 365 10.63 5.22 8.64
CA TYR A 365 9.59 4.62 9.46
C TYR A 365 9.90 3.16 9.75
N SER A 366 10.71 2.93 10.78
CA SER A 366 11.17 1.60 11.18
C SER A 366 10.04 0.72 11.70
N SER A 367 10.24 -0.60 11.71
CA SER A 367 9.28 -1.55 12.27
C SER A 367 9.07 -1.31 13.77
N LYS A 368 10.12 -0.93 14.50
CA LYS A 368 10.06 -0.53 15.92
C LYS A 368 9.19 0.70 16.12
N ALA A 369 9.29 1.71 15.26
CA ALA A 369 8.45 2.91 15.32
C ALA A 369 6.97 2.56 15.05
N GLN A 370 6.69 1.69 14.08
CA GLN A 370 5.33 1.20 13.78
C GLN A 370 4.69 0.51 14.98
N VAL A 371 5.37 -0.48 15.56
CA VAL A 371 4.85 -1.24 16.72
C VAL A 371 4.71 -0.35 17.95
N SER A 372 5.64 0.60 18.14
CA SER A 372 5.60 1.55 19.25
C SER A 372 4.71 2.75 18.98
N GLY A 373 3.96 2.82 17.87
CA GLY A 373 3.07 3.93 17.51
C GLY A 373 3.76 5.30 17.55
N GLN A 374 5.04 5.34 17.20
CA GLN A 374 5.79 6.57 16.99
C GLN A 374 5.67 6.99 15.52
N SER A 375 5.78 8.28 15.24
CA SER A 375 5.81 8.78 13.87
C SER A 375 7.14 8.45 13.17
N ALA A 376 7.12 8.55 11.84
CA ALA A 376 8.35 8.52 11.05
C ALA A 376 9.25 9.70 11.46
N HIS A 377 10.57 9.49 11.48
CA HIS A 377 11.53 10.49 11.90
C HIS A 377 12.60 10.70 10.83
N VAL A 378 13.03 11.95 10.67
CA VAL A 378 14.10 12.29 9.74
C VAL A 378 15.42 11.85 10.38
N MET A 379 16.20 11.07 9.63
CA MET A 379 17.53 10.65 10.04
C MET A 379 18.52 10.86 8.90
N ARG A 380 19.76 11.18 9.24
CA ARG A 380 20.88 11.06 8.32
C ARG A 380 21.10 9.57 8.02
N LEU A 381 21.26 9.23 6.74
CA LEU A 381 21.33 7.85 6.30
C LEU A 381 22.55 7.10 6.86
N GLY A 382 23.68 7.79 7.01
CA GLY A 382 24.86 7.28 7.71
C GLY A 382 24.58 6.89 9.16
N ASP A 383 23.90 7.76 9.90
CA ASP A 383 23.54 7.53 11.31
C ASP A 383 22.54 6.37 11.44
N ALA A 384 21.58 6.25 10.51
CA ALA A 384 20.62 5.16 10.48
C ALA A 384 21.28 3.78 10.29
N VAL A 385 22.34 3.70 9.47
CA VAL A 385 23.13 2.47 9.31
C VAL A 385 24.01 2.23 10.55
N GLN A 386 24.67 3.26 11.09
CA GLN A 386 25.52 3.14 12.26
C GLN A 386 24.76 2.68 13.52
N GLN A 387 23.52 3.17 13.70
CA GLN A 387 22.65 2.80 14.82
C GLN A 387 21.92 1.45 14.60
N GLY A 388 22.13 0.80 13.45
CA GLY A 388 21.47 -0.47 13.11
C GLY A 388 19.97 -0.35 12.85
N VAL A 389 19.46 0.85 12.55
CA VAL A 389 18.09 1.03 12.06
C VAL A 389 17.97 0.41 10.67
N ILE A 390 18.93 0.70 9.80
CA ILE A 390 19.12 0.03 8.51
C ILE A 390 20.23 -1.01 8.69
N ASN A 391 19.94 -2.26 8.30
CA ASN A 391 20.77 -3.41 8.64
C ASN A 391 22.23 -3.33 8.11
N ASN A 392 22.47 -2.72 6.95
CA ASN A 392 23.80 -2.65 6.33
C ASN A 392 23.90 -1.54 5.27
N SER A 393 25.13 -1.22 4.88
CA SER A 393 25.42 -0.12 3.94
C SER A 393 24.97 -0.39 2.50
N ILE A 394 24.73 -1.64 2.09
CA ILE A 394 24.12 -1.96 0.78
C ILE A 394 22.66 -1.52 0.73
N LEU A 395 21.88 -1.86 1.77
CA LEU A 395 20.51 -1.36 1.90
C LEU A 395 20.48 0.16 2.01
N GLY A 396 21.36 0.72 2.84
CA GLY A 396 21.52 2.17 2.95
C GLY A 396 21.83 2.82 1.60
N TYR A 397 22.75 2.25 0.82
CA TYR A 397 23.12 2.78 -0.49
C TYR A 397 21.92 2.85 -1.43
N TYR A 398 21.17 1.75 -1.57
CA TYR A 398 20.00 1.72 -2.44
C TYR A 398 18.86 2.61 -1.94
N ILE A 399 18.61 2.71 -0.64
CA ILE A 399 17.64 3.68 -0.08
C ILE A 399 18.01 5.10 -0.51
N GLY A 400 19.29 5.47 -0.37
CA GLY A 400 19.79 6.78 -0.79
C GLY A 400 19.66 7.01 -2.30
N ARG A 401 20.04 6.03 -3.12
CA ARG A 401 19.89 6.12 -4.59
C ARG A 401 18.41 6.20 -5.01
N ILE A 402 17.51 5.45 -4.38
CA ILE A 402 16.07 5.51 -4.64
C ILE A 402 15.51 6.88 -4.27
N TYR A 403 15.90 7.43 -3.12
CA TYR A 403 15.51 8.78 -2.73
C TYR A 403 15.95 9.82 -3.78
N LEU A 404 17.21 9.76 -4.22
CA LEU A 404 17.74 10.65 -5.25
C LEU A 404 17.02 10.48 -6.60
N PHE A 405 16.66 9.25 -6.98
CA PHE A 405 15.91 9.00 -8.20
C PHE A 405 14.49 9.58 -8.13
N LEU A 406 13.75 9.27 -7.06
CA LEU A 406 12.37 9.71 -6.89
C LEU A 406 12.27 11.25 -6.85
N THR A 407 13.19 11.89 -6.14
CA THR A 407 13.27 13.36 -6.11
C THR A 407 13.63 13.95 -7.47
N LYS A 408 14.56 13.34 -8.21
CA LYS A 408 14.93 13.75 -9.58
C LYS A 408 13.77 13.66 -10.57
N VAL A 409 12.89 12.67 -10.45
CA VAL A 409 11.71 12.53 -11.33
C VAL A 409 10.50 13.35 -10.87
N GLY A 410 10.65 14.15 -9.80
CA GLY A 410 9.66 15.13 -9.37
C GLY A 410 8.80 14.75 -8.16
N VAL A 411 9.13 13.66 -7.44
CA VAL A 411 8.47 13.35 -6.16
C VAL A 411 8.94 14.32 -5.09
N SER A 412 8.00 14.99 -4.41
CA SER A 412 8.32 15.92 -3.32
C SER A 412 8.96 15.19 -2.13
N PRO A 413 10.14 15.62 -1.63
CA PRO A 413 10.79 15.03 -0.46
C PRO A 413 9.91 15.01 0.79
N GLU A 414 9.08 16.03 0.99
CA GLU A 414 8.18 16.16 2.16
C GLU A 414 7.05 15.12 2.15
N LYS A 415 6.73 14.61 0.96
CA LYS A 415 5.71 13.58 0.74
C LYS A 415 6.32 12.20 0.55
N LEU A 416 7.63 12.02 0.76
CA LEU A 416 8.33 10.76 0.57
C LEU A 416 8.84 10.23 1.92
N ARG A 417 8.57 8.96 2.22
CA ARG A 417 9.13 8.25 3.37
C ARG A 417 9.59 6.85 2.99
N PHE A 418 10.45 6.25 3.80
CA PHE A 418 10.82 4.85 3.67
C PHE A 418 10.29 4.06 4.88
N ARG A 419 9.42 3.08 4.64
CA ARG A 419 8.81 2.26 5.69
C ARG A 419 9.42 0.86 5.69
N GLN A 420 9.89 0.42 6.85
CA GLN A 420 10.39 -0.94 7.02
C GLN A 420 9.23 -1.94 7.14
N HIS A 421 9.36 -3.12 6.54
CA HIS A 421 8.38 -4.19 6.75
C HIS A 421 8.40 -4.71 8.18
N MET A 422 7.23 -5.08 8.70
CA MET A 422 7.11 -5.81 9.97
C MET A 422 7.33 -7.30 9.76
N GLU A 423 7.64 -8.05 10.82
CA GLU A 423 7.95 -9.49 10.73
C GLU A 423 6.84 -10.31 10.06
N ASN A 424 5.57 -9.94 10.28
CA ASN A 424 4.40 -10.57 9.68
C ASN A 424 4.12 -10.14 8.23
N GLU A 425 4.73 -9.06 7.75
CA GLU A 425 4.59 -8.56 6.37
C GLU A 425 5.75 -8.99 5.47
N MET A 426 6.85 -9.48 6.05
CA MET A 426 8.03 -9.88 5.28
C MET A 426 7.67 -11.00 4.30
N ALA A 427 8.07 -10.82 3.04
CA ALA A 427 8.04 -11.91 2.08
C ALA A 427 8.86 -13.10 2.64
N HIS A 428 8.40 -14.32 2.40
CA HIS A 428 8.98 -15.56 2.93
C HIS A 428 10.47 -15.81 2.61
N TYR A 429 11.08 -14.99 1.75
CA TYR A 429 12.49 -15.03 1.34
C TYR A 429 13.31 -13.81 1.79
N ALA A 430 12.69 -12.79 2.41
CA ALA A 430 13.35 -11.53 2.78
C ALA A 430 13.81 -11.52 4.24
N CYS A 431 15.00 -10.95 4.49
CA CYS A 431 15.54 -10.78 5.85
C CYS A 431 15.39 -9.36 6.42
N ASP A 432 15.20 -8.36 5.55
CA ASP A 432 14.95 -6.95 5.86
C ASP A 432 14.44 -6.30 4.57
N CYS A 433 13.43 -5.42 4.65
CA CYS A 433 12.80 -4.79 3.49
C CYS A 433 12.31 -3.39 3.84
N TRP A 434 12.52 -2.44 2.92
CA TRP A 434 12.12 -1.05 3.05
C TRP A 434 11.36 -0.60 1.81
N ASP A 435 10.15 -0.09 1.98
CA ASP A 435 9.34 0.44 0.88
C ASP A 435 9.46 1.96 0.83
N ALA A 436 9.69 2.51 -0.36
CA ALA A 436 9.53 3.95 -0.59
C ALA A 436 8.04 4.27 -0.80
N GLU A 437 7.47 5.07 0.10
CA GLU A 437 6.06 5.46 0.11
C GLU A 437 5.90 6.95 -0.17
N SER A 438 5.03 7.29 -1.13
CA SER A 438 4.66 8.68 -1.42
C SER A 438 3.25 9.01 -0.90
N LYS A 439 3.09 10.15 -0.20
CA LYS A 439 1.79 10.67 0.23
C LYS A 439 1.00 11.19 -0.99
N THR A 440 -0.15 10.59 -1.27
CA THR A 440 -1.04 10.94 -2.39
C THR A 440 -2.46 11.25 -1.92
N SER A 441 -3.31 11.81 -2.80
CA SER A 441 -4.72 12.11 -2.52
C SER A 441 -5.62 10.86 -2.43
N THR A 442 -5.15 9.70 -2.90
CA THR A 442 -5.94 8.46 -3.01
C THR A 442 -6.04 7.71 -1.69
N VAL A 443 -6.45 8.42 -0.63
CA VAL A 443 -6.85 7.81 0.64
C VAL A 443 -8.25 8.21 1.09
N ASN A 444 -8.98 9.04 0.33
CA ASN A 444 -10.41 9.27 0.56
C ASN A 444 -11.14 9.53 -0.77
N ILE A 445 -11.70 8.48 -1.39
CA ILE A 445 -12.88 8.66 -2.23
C ILE A 445 -14.05 8.10 -1.43
N VAL A 446 -14.79 8.99 -0.79
CA VAL A 446 -16.17 8.72 -0.41
C VAL A 446 -16.97 8.99 -1.68
N GLN A 447 -17.41 7.94 -2.34
CA GLN A 447 -18.43 8.03 -3.38
C GLN A 447 -19.65 8.73 -2.76
N PHE A 448 -20.12 9.82 -3.39
CA PHE A 448 -21.35 10.47 -2.97
C PHE A 448 -22.53 9.53 -3.28
N GLU A 449 -22.98 8.79 -2.27
CA GLU A 449 -24.27 8.12 -2.33
C GLU A 449 -25.36 9.10 -1.90
N ALA A 450 -26.39 9.25 -2.73
CA ALA A 450 -27.60 9.95 -2.36
C ALA A 450 -28.14 9.38 -1.03
N ASN A 451 -28.34 10.23 -0.03
CA ASN A 451 -28.80 9.80 1.29
C ASN A 451 -30.25 9.32 1.22
N LYS A 452 -30.44 8.03 0.91
CA LYS A 452 -31.74 7.37 0.72
C LYS A 452 -32.67 7.59 1.92
N GLY A 453 -32.12 7.70 3.13
CA GLY A 453 -32.91 7.97 4.35
C GLY A 453 -33.45 9.39 4.44
N ALA A 454 -32.66 10.39 4.03
CA ALA A 454 -33.10 11.78 3.98
C ALA A 454 -34.11 12.00 2.84
N ILE A 455 -33.82 11.46 1.65
CA ILE A 455 -34.69 11.57 0.46
C ILE A 455 -36.01 10.83 0.70
N GLY A 456 -35.98 9.62 1.27
CA GLY A 456 -37.18 8.85 1.60
C GLY A 456 -38.08 9.54 2.64
N LYS A 457 -37.49 10.26 3.62
CA LYS A 457 -38.26 11.04 4.59
C LYS A 457 -38.87 12.30 4.00
N ALA A 458 -38.13 13.01 3.14
CA ALA A 458 -38.55 14.28 2.56
C ALA A 458 -39.56 14.09 1.42
N TYR A 459 -39.33 13.14 0.51
CA TYR A 459 -40.10 13.00 -0.74
C TYR A 459 -41.06 11.80 -0.74
N LYS A 460 -41.03 10.93 0.29
CA LYS A 460 -41.95 9.79 0.49
C LYS A 460 -42.23 8.99 -0.79
N LYS A 461 -43.40 9.17 -1.41
CA LYS A 461 -43.85 8.42 -2.62
C LYS A 461 -43.04 8.77 -3.86
N ASP A 462 -42.48 9.98 -3.92
CA ASP A 462 -41.71 10.49 -5.05
C ASP A 462 -40.21 10.20 -4.92
N ALA A 463 -39.78 9.69 -3.76
CA ALA A 463 -38.39 9.35 -3.50
C ALA A 463 -37.81 8.36 -4.52
N LYS A 464 -38.63 7.45 -5.04
CA LYS A 464 -38.19 6.50 -6.07
C LYS A 464 -37.87 7.20 -7.40
N VAL A 465 -38.73 8.13 -7.83
CA VAL A 465 -38.56 8.91 -9.06
C VAL A 465 -37.36 9.86 -8.95
N VAL A 466 -37.18 10.49 -7.79
CA VAL A 466 -36.03 11.35 -7.51
C VAL A 466 -34.72 10.55 -7.56
N MET A 467 -34.70 9.34 -7.02
CA MET A 467 -33.52 8.48 -7.05
C MET A 467 -33.21 7.93 -8.45
N GLU A 468 -34.24 7.58 -9.24
CA GLU A 468 -34.08 7.20 -10.64
C GLU A 468 -33.55 8.38 -11.47
N TYR A 469 -34.08 9.58 -11.28
CA TYR A 469 -33.59 10.80 -11.94
C TYR A 469 -32.14 11.12 -11.58
N LEU A 470 -31.76 11.07 -10.29
CA LEU A 470 -30.38 11.30 -9.86
C LEU A 470 -29.39 10.26 -10.41
N SER A 471 -29.85 9.03 -10.68
CA SER A 471 -29.00 7.95 -11.21
C SER A 471 -28.67 8.10 -12.69
N ILE A 472 -29.43 8.93 -13.43
CA ILE A 472 -29.26 9.18 -14.86
C ILE A 472 -28.65 10.56 -15.15
N CYS A 473 -28.47 11.40 -14.14
CA CYS A 473 -27.79 12.68 -14.29
C CYS A 473 -26.29 12.48 -14.53
N ASP A 474 -25.76 13.12 -15.57
CA ASP A 474 -24.33 13.15 -15.81
C ASP A 474 -23.59 14.05 -14.79
N GLU A 475 -22.27 13.87 -14.70
CA GLU A 475 -21.42 14.58 -13.73
C GLU A 475 -21.41 16.10 -13.96
N CYS A 476 -21.68 16.57 -15.19
CA CYS A 476 -21.70 18.00 -15.51
C CYS A 476 -22.95 18.66 -14.92
N TYR A 477 -24.11 18.02 -15.07
CA TYR A 477 -25.38 18.48 -14.49
C TYR A 477 -25.35 18.50 -12.96
N ILE A 478 -24.72 17.51 -12.32
CA ILE A 478 -24.56 17.46 -10.86
C ILE A 478 -23.73 18.65 -10.36
N THR A 479 -22.65 18.97 -11.06
CA THR A 479 -21.74 20.07 -10.71
C THR A 479 -22.42 21.45 -10.88
N GLU A 480 -23.23 21.64 -11.92
CA GLU A 480 -24.02 22.86 -12.10
C GLU A 480 -25.05 23.06 -10.99
N MET A 481 -25.76 22.00 -10.59
CA MET A 481 -26.74 22.08 -9.51
C MET A 481 -26.08 22.36 -8.15
N GLU A 482 -24.87 21.86 -7.91
CA GLU A 482 -24.08 22.21 -6.72
C GLU A 482 -23.68 23.68 -6.66
N GLN A 483 -23.26 24.27 -7.79
CA GLN A 483 -23.01 25.72 -7.87
C GLN A 483 -24.28 26.50 -7.55
N LEU A 484 -25.41 26.10 -8.14
CA LEU A 484 -26.68 26.78 -7.97
C LEU A 484 -27.23 26.68 -6.54
N LEU A 485 -26.96 25.58 -5.84
CA LEU A 485 -27.28 25.40 -4.42
C LEU A 485 -26.38 26.26 -3.52
N ASN A 486 -25.08 26.30 -3.79
CA ASN A 486 -24.14 27.13 -3.03
C ASN A 486 -24.41 28.64 -3.22
N GLU A 487 -24.90 29.06 -4.39
CA GLU A 487 -25.26 30.45 -4.65
C GLU A 487 -26.58 30.88 -4.00
N LYS A 488 -27.51 29.94 -3.76
CA LYS A 488 -28.84 30.23 -3.21
C LYS A 488 -29.02 29.92 -1.72
N GLY A 489 -28.00 29.35 -1.08
CA GLY A 489 -27.96 29.08 0.37
C GLY A 489 -28.31 27.66 0.74
#